data_AF-A0A7Y2PAY0-F1
#
_entry.id   AF-A0A7Y2PAY0-F1
#
_cell.length_a   1.000
_cell.length_b   1.000
_cell.length_c   1.000
_cell.angle_alpha   90.00
_cell.angle_beta   90.00
_cell.angle_gamma   90.00
#
_symmetry.space_group_name_H-M   'P 1'
#
loop_
_entity.id
_entity.type
_entity.pdbx_description
1 polymer ?
#
loop_
_entity_poly.entity_id
_entity_poly.type
_entity_poly.pdbx_seq_one_letter_code
_entity_poly.pdbx_strand_id
1 'polypeptide(L)' 'ATRLVIFGDGDGVIVQAERHPVRFLLLSGRPLEEPVARYGPFVMNTKEEITQALADLRDGTFVK' A
#
# COMPACT_ATOMS: atom_id res chain seq x y z
N ALA A 1 12.17 -1.61 -17.41
CA ALA A 1 10.79 -1.25 -17.06
C ALA A 1 10.32 -2.14 -15.92
N THR A 2 9.75 -1.57 -14.86
CA THR A 2 9.18 -2.33 -13.74
C THR A 2 7.89 -3.01 -14.18
N ARG A 3 7.70 -4.28 -13.81
CA ARG A 3 6.47 -5.03 -14.07
C ARG A 3 5.79 -5.35 -12.74
N LEU A 4 4.47 -5.22 -12.70
CA LEU A 4 3.63 -5.62 -11.58
C LEU A 4 2.73 -6.76 -12.05
N VAL A 5 2.63 -7.82 -11.24
CA VAL A 5 1.74 -8.96 -11.46
C VAL A 5 0.83 -9.06 -10.25
N ILE A 6 -0.48 -9.14 -10.48
CA ILE A 6 -1.48 -9.36 -9.42
C ILE A 6 -1.93 -10.81 -9.53
N PHE A 7 -1.73 -11.56 -8.46
CA PHE A 7 -2.18 -12.95 -8.35
C PHE A 7 -3.59 -13.00 -7.76
N GLY A 8 -4.38 -13.97 -8.19
CA GLY A 8 -5.66 -14.32 -7.55
C GLY A 8 -5.46 -15.37 -6.45
N ASP A 9 -6.54 -16.06 -6.10
CA ASP A 9 -6.51 -17.12 -5.08
C ASP A 9 -5.58 -18.28 -5.46
N GLY A 10 -4.91 -18.85 -4.46
CA GLY A 10 -4.02 -19.99 -4.60
C GLY A 10 -3.09 -20.17 -3.40
N ASP A 11 -2.40 -21.30 -3.36
CA ASP A 11 -1.56 -21.69 -2.21
C ASP A 11 -0.11 -21.23 -2.33
N GLY A 12 0.32 -20.79 -3.51
CA GLY A 12 1.70 -20.37 -3.75
C GLY A 12 1.99 -19.86 -5.16
N VAL A 13 3.20 -19.32 -5.33
CA VAL A 13 3.71 -18.78 -6.60
C VAL A 13 4.99 -19.52 -6.98
N ILE A 14 5.07 -20.00 -8.22
CA ILE A 14 6.28 -20.62 -8.78
C ILE A 14 6.97 -19.58 -9.66
N VAL A 15 8.27 -19.37 -9.43
CA VAL A 15 9.10 -18.45 -10.22
C VAL A 15 10.29 -19.20 -10.79
N GLN A 16 10.48 -19.11 -12.11
CA GLN A 16 11.61 -19.70 -12.81
C GLN A 16 12.31 -18.62 -13.64
N ALA A 17 13.63 -18.53 -13.48
CA ALA A 17 14.49 -17.71 -14.32
C ALA A 17 15.25 -18.64 -15.28
N GLU A 18 15.26 -18.32 -16.58
CA GLU A 18 15.98 -19.12 -17.58
C GLU A 18 17.42 -18.62 -17.76
N ARG A 19 17.63 -17.65 -18.66
CA ARG A 19 18.97 -17.23 -19.09
C ARG A 19 19.59 -16.13 -18.25
N HIS A 20 18.78 -15.36 -17.54
CA HIS A 20 19.23 -14.19 -16.79
C HIS A 20 18.68 -14.20 -15.37
N PRO A 21 19.48 -13.79 -14.37
CA PRO A 21 19.01 -13.70 -13.00
C PRO A 21 17.86 -12.68 -12.90
N VAL A 22 16.85 -13.02 -12.11
CA VAL A 22 15.71 -12.15 -11.82
C VAL A 22 15.80 -11.63 -10.40
N ARG A 23 15.43 -10.35 -10.21
CA ARG A 23 15.21 -9.76 -8.90
C ARG A 23 13.77 -9.28 -8.86
N PHE A 24 13.02 -9.74 -7.85
CA PHE A 24 11.63 -9.36 -7.67
C PHE A 24 11.30 -9.27 -6.18
N LEU A 25 10.19 -8.60 -5.88
CA LEU A 25 9.57 -8.57 -4.56
C LEU A 25 8.27 -9.36 -4.66
N LEU A 26 8.05 -10.27 -3.71
CA LEU A 26 6.75 -10.89 -3.49
C LEU A 26 6.11 -10.22 -2.28
N LEU A 27 4.94 -9.61 -2.50
CA LEU A 27 4.15 -8.95 -1.46
C LEU A 27 2.84 -9.71 -1.31
N SER A 28 2.51 -10.12 -0.08
CA SER A 28 1.21 -10.72 0.26
C SER A 28 0.73 -10.16 1.60
N GLY A 29 -0.58 -10.15 1.80
CA GLY A 29 -1.19 -9.66 3.03
C GLY A 29 -2.67 -10.00 3.07
N ARG A 30 -3.21 -10.17 4.27
CA ARG A 30 -4.65 -10.29 4.46
C ARG A 30 -5.30 -8.91 4.19
N PRO A 31 -6.37 -8.83 3.39
CA PRO A 31 -7.13 -7.59 3.26
C PRO A 31 -7.57 -7.08 4.64
N LEU A 32 -7.41 -5.78 4.88
CA LEU A 32 -7.88 -5.16 6.12
C LEU A 32 -9.41 -5.02 6.16
N GLU A 33 -10.06 -5.04 4.99
CA GLU A 33 -11.51 -4.85 4.83
C GLU A 33 -12.03 -3.52 5.40
N GLU A 34 -11.15 -2.52 5.48
CA GLU A 34 -11.50 -1.18 5.92
C GLU A 34 -11.59 -0.20 4.74
N PRO A 35 -12.44 0.83 4.82
CA PRO A 35 -12.45 1.91 3.86
C PRO A 35 -11.07 2.59 3.78
N VAL A 36 -10.72 3.07 2.58
CA VAL A 36 -9.47 3.78 2.33
C VAL A 36 -9.79 5.19 1.82
N ALA A 37 -9.50 6.19 2.65
CA ALA A 37 -9.51 7.60 2.29
C ALA A 37 -8.06 8.09 2.12
N ARG A 38 -7.71 8.58 0.92
CA ARG A 38 -6.34 9.05 0.62
C ARG A 38 -6.34 10.50 0.17
N TYR A 39 -5.44 11.29 0.75
CA TYR A 39 -5.14 12.64 0.28
C TYR A 39 -3.64 12.95 0.45
N GLY A 40 -2.93 13.07 -0.68
CA GLY A 40 -1.49 13.33 -0.69
C GLY A 40 -0.71 12.27 0.11
N PRO A 41 0.02 12.67 1.17
CA PRO A 41 0.78 11.75 2.03
C PRO A 41 -0.07 11.04 3.09
N PHE A 42 -1.35 11.41 3.25
CA PHE A 42 -2.23 10.86 4.29
C PHE A 42 -3.12 9.76 3.74
N VAL A 43 -3.19 8.66 4.48
CA VAL A 43 -4.10 7.53 4.25
C VAL A 43 -4.80 7.24 5.58
N MET A 44 -6.12 7.42 5.60
CA MET A 44 -7.00 7.19 6.75
C MET A 44 -8.20 6.35 6.31
N ASN A 45 -9.16 6.10 7.20
CA ASN A 45 -10.37 5.34 6.88
C ASN A 45 -11.51 6.26 6.37
N THR A 46 -11.61 7.50 6.87
CA THR A 46 -12.69 8.44 6.52
C THR A 46 -12.19 9.79 5.99
N LYS A 47 -13.09 10.58 5.36
CA LYS A 47 -12.75 11.93 4.86
C LYS A 47 -12.56 12.93 6.01
N GLU A 48 -13.29 12.72 7.10
CA GLU A 48 -13.24 13.50 8.33
C GLU A 48 -11.86 13.35 8.98
N GLU A 49 -11.34 12.13 9.06
CA GLU A 49 -9.97 11.85 9.53
C GLU A 49 -8.90 12.51 8.67
N ILE A 50 -9.08 12.55 7.34
CA ILE A 50 -8.19 13.29 6.43
C ILE A 50 -8.23 14.79 6.75
N THR A 51 -9.42 15.36 6.98
CA THR A 51 -9.57 16.77 7.31
C THR A 51 -8.90 17.11 8.63
N GLN A 52 -9.01 16.22 9.62
CA GLN A 52 -8.33 16.35 10.90
C GLN A 52 -6.81 16.28 10.73
N ALA A 53 -6.28 15.29 9.98
CA ALA A 53 -4.85 15.15 9.74
C ALA A 53 -4.23 16.40 9.08
N LEU A 54 -4.97 17.05 8.18
CA LEU A 54 -4.55 18.31 7.56
C LEU A 54 -4.58 19.48 8.54
N ALA A 55 -5.56 19.53 9.44
CA ALA A 55 -5.61 20.53 10.51
C ALA A 55 -4.42 20.36 11.46
N ASP A 56 -4.17 19.14 11.92
CA ASP A 56 -3.03 18.82 12.81
C ASP A 56 -1.69 19.16 12.15
N LEU A 57 -1.55 18.93 10.84
CA LEU A 57 -0.35 19.32 10.10
C LEU A 57 -0.17 20.84 10.08
N ARG A 58 -1.25 21.58 9.80
CA ARG A 58 -1.24 23.05 9.76
C ARG A 58 -0.95 23.66 11.13
N ASP A 59 -1.44 23.02 12.18
CA ASP A 59 -1.30 23.48 13.57
C ASP A 59 0.04 22.99 14.19
N GLY A 60 0.82 22.20 13.45
CA GLY A 60 2.13 21.69 13.87
C GLY A 60 2.07 20.58 14.92
N THR A 61 0.90 19.97 15.12
CA THR A 61 0.65 18.94 16.15
C THR A 61 0.61 17.52 15.58
N PHE A 62 0.75 17.36 14.26
CA PHE A 62 0.65 16.08 13.58
C PHE A 62 1.67 15.03 14.04
N VAL A 63 2.89 15.47 14.40
CA VAL A 63 3.94 14.61 14.97
C VAL A 63 4.25 15.12 16.37
N LYS A 64 4.29 14.21 17.34
CA LYS A 64 4.76 14.49 18.70
C LYS A 64 6.27 14.30 18.81
#